data_AF-A0A947RS62-F1
#
_entry.id   AF-A0A947RS62-F1
#
_cell.length_a   1.000
_cell.length_b   1.000
_cell.length_c   1.000
_cell.angle_alpha   90.00
_cell.angle_beta   90.00
_cell.angle_gamma   90.00
#
_symmetry.space_group_name_H-M   'P 1'
#
loop_
_entity.id
_entity.type
_entity.pdbx_description
1 polymer ?
#
loop_
_entity_poly.entity_id
_entity_poly.type
_entity_poly.pdbx_seq_one_letter_code
_entity_poly.pdbx_strand_id
1 'polypeptide(L)'
;LSLDNIFVIAMIFSCFRVPAVFQHRVLFWGILGALVLRGAMIAAGTALIHRFDWIVYVFGAFLLVTAVRMLRSEPAPPDPERNVLVRAARRFYPVSPRFDGQRFFTRIEGRRTMTPLFLALLLVESSDVLFAVDSIPAVFAITRDPFLVFTSNVFAILGLRSLFFALASALDRFPHLKTSLVLVLAFVGVKMLVSNQFHITAAVSLPVILALLGGGVFASWRGGEKDRS
;
A
#
# COMPACT_ATOMS: atom_id res chain seq x y z
N LEU A 1 -0.55 -6.11 2.81
CA LEU A 1 0.55 -5.27 2.31
C LEU A 1 0.66 -5.52 0.81
N SER A 2 0.71 -4.48 -0.02
CA SER A 2 0.83 -4.62 -1.48
C SER A 2 2.30 -4.79 -1.89
N LEU A 3 2.57 -5.35 -3.07
CA LEU A 3 3.92 -5.40 -3.65
C LEU A 3 4.57 -4.01 -3.74
N ASP A 4 3.74 -3.01 -4.02
CA ASP A 4 4.11 -1.61 -4.03
C ASP A 4 4.68 -1.16 -2.66
N ASN A 5 4.20 -1.70 -1.53
CA ASN A 5 4.70 -1.37 -0.20
C ASN A 5 6.12 -1.88 0.01
N ILE A 6 6.43 -3.11 -0.42
CA ILE A 6 7.78 -3.69 -0.27
C ILE A 6 8.76 -2.98 -1.17
N PHE A 7 8.38 -2.70 -2.42
CA PHE A 7 9.21 -1.97 -3.37
C PHE A 7 9.52 -0.56 -2.85
N VAL A 8 8.52 0.13 -2.30
CA VAL A 8 8.71 1.42 -1.63
C VAL A 8 9.61 1.32 -0.40
N ILE A 9 9.45 0.30 0.45
CA ILE A 9 10.34 0.05 1.60
C ILE A 9 11.79 -0.19 1.13
N ALA A 10 11.99 -1.00 0.09
CA ALA A 10 13.31 -1.27 -0.50
C ALA A 10 13.96 -0.02 -1.08
N MET A 11 13.18 0.81 -1.79
CA MET A 11 13.65 2.12 -2.28
C MET A 11 14.03 3.06 -1.14
N ILE A 12 13.22 3.14 -0.07
CA ILE A 12 13.54 3.94 1.12
C ILE A 12 14.86 3.46 1.74
N PHE A 13 15.05 2.16 1.94
CA PHE A 13 16.31 1.65 2.51
C PHE A 13 17.53 1.92 1.64
N SER A 14 17.38 1.86 0.30
CA SER A 14 18.43 2.26 -0.65
C SER A 14 18.73 3.75 -0.61
N CYS A 15 17.72 4.62 -0.56
CA CYS A 15 17.90 6.08 -0.46
C CYS A 15 18.64 6.48 0.82
N PHE A 16 18.36 5.84 1.95
CA PHE A 16 19.03 6.13 3.23
C PHE A 16 20.31 5.31 3.45
N ARG A 17 20.71 4.45 2.50
CA ARG A 17 21.87 3.54 2.58
C ARG A 17 21.91 2.78 3.92
N VAL A 18 20.76 2.25 4.34
CA VAL A 18 20.62 1.60 5.64
C VAL A 18 21.37 0.26 5.66
N PRO A 19 22.34 0.04 6.57
CA PRO A 19 23.07 -1.22 6.66
C PRO A 19 22.14 -2.42 6.92
N ALA A 20 22.39 -3.55 6.24
CA ALA A 20 21.56 -4.75 6.29
C ALA A 20 21.30 -5.28 7.72
N VAL A 21 22.26 -5.08 8.63
CA VAL A 21 22.17 -5.50 10.04
C VAL A 21 21.02 -4.79 10.79
N PHE A 22 20.65 -3.57 10.39
CA PHE A 22 19.57 -2.81 11.03
C PHE A 22 18.22 -2.94 10.32
N GLN A 23 18.20 -3.46 9.08
CA GLN A 23 16.97 -3.59 8.29
C GLN A 23 15.96 -4.50 8.99
N HIS A 24 16.38 -5.63 9.58
CA HIS A 24 15.47 -6.55 10.27
C HIS A 24 14.68 -5.88 11.40
N ARG A 25 15.33 -4.98 12.18
CA ARG A 25 14.70 -4.32 13.32
C ARG A 25 13.78 -3.18 12.88
N VAL A 26 14.18 -2.40 11.88
CA VAL A 26 13.30 -1.38 11.28
C VAL A 26 12.08 -2.03 10.64
N LEU A 27 12.26 -3.16 9.95
CA LEU A 27 11.18 -3.90 9.34
C LEU A 27 10.23 -4.48 10.40
N PHE A 28 10.75 -5.02 11.50
CA PHE A 28 9.93 -5.52 12.60
C PHE A 28 9.07 -4.41 13.22
N TRP A 29 9.67 -3.28 13.58
CA TRP A 29 8.94 -2.14 14.14
C TRP A 29 7.99 -1.51 13.12
N GLY A 30 8.37 -1.47 11.84
CA GLY A 30 7.54 -0.99 10.74
C GLY A 30 6.33 -1.88 10.46
N ILE A 31 6.47 -3.19 10.54
CA ILE A 31 5.33 -4.12 10.39
C ILE A 31 4.39 -4.00 11.59
N LEU A 32 4.94 -3.89 12.80
CA LEU A 32 4.13 -3.74 14.01
C LEU A 32 3.36 -2.41 14.01
N GLY A 33 4.03 -1.31 13.66
CA GLY A 33 3.41 0.02 13.54
C GLY A 33 2.35 0.05 12.45
N ALA A 34 2.67 -0.45 11.25
CA ALA A 34 1.72 -0.59 10.15
C ALA A 34 0.48 -1.42 10.55
N LEU A 35 0.66 -2.52 11.29
CA LEU A 35 -0.47 -3.34 11.74
C LEU A 35 -1.40 -2.57 12.69
N VAL A 36 -0.82 -1.81 13.64
CA VAL A 36 -1.58 -0.97 14.58
C VAL A 36 -2.30 0.15 13.85
N LEU A 37 -1.61 0.87 12.98
CA LEU A 37 -2.18 1.96 12.17
C LEU A 37 -3.30 1.46 11.26
N ARG A 38 -3.13 0.31 10.61
CA ARG A 38 -4.18 -0.34 9.82
C ARG A 38 -5.37 -0.72 10.68
N GLY A 39 -5.14 -1.34 11.85
CA GLY A 39 -6.20 -1.64 12.80
C GLY A 39 -7.01 -0.41 13.18
N ALA A 40 -6.32 0.70 13.48
CA ALA A 40 -6.95 1.98 13.79
C ALA A 40 -7.72 2.57 12.60
N MET A 41 -7.16 2.54 11.39
CA MET A 41 -7.81 3.03 10.17
C MET A 41 -9.03 2.19 9.79
N ILE A 42 -8.97 0.86 9.94
CA ILE A 42 -10.11 -0.04 9.69
C ILE A 42 -11.20 0.26 10.71
N ALA A 43 -10.87 0.32 12.01
CA ALA A 43 -11.85 0.65 13.05
C ALA A 43 -12.49 2.02 12.82
N ALA A 44 -11.69 3.05 12.50
CA ALA A 44 -12.18 4.38 12.18
C ALA A 44 -13.04 4.38 10.91
N GLY A 45 -12.62 3.69 9.85
CA GLY A 45 -13.35 3.60 8.59
C GLY A 45 -14.68 2.86 8.74
N THR A 46 -14.71 1.76 9.48
CA THR A 46 -15.94 1.03 9.82
C THR A 46 -16.88 1.91 10.63
N ALA A 47 -16.39 2.59 11.68
CA ALA A 47 -17.19 3.52 12.46
C ALA A 47 -17.74 4.68 11.60
N LEU A 48 -16.96 5.17 10.65
CA LEU A 48 -17.36 6.24 9.73
C LEU A 48 -18.45 5.76 8.76
N ILE A 49 -18.32 4.56 8.18
CA ILE A 49 -19.32 3.97 7.29
C ILE A 49 -20.63 3.70 8.04
N HIS A 50 -20.55 3.18 9.27
CA HIS A 50 -21.75 2.95 10.11
C HIS A 50 -22.49 4.24 10.47
N ARG A 51 -21.79 5.37 10.55
CA ARG A 51 -22.37 6.66 10.93
C ARG A 51 -22.79 7.51 9.72
N PHE A 52 -22.14 7.29 8.57
CA PHE A 52 -22.34 8.08 7.36
C PHE A 52 -22.38 7.18 6.13
N ASP A 53 -23.57 6.77 5.71
CA ASP A 53 -23.74 5.93 4.52
C ASP A 53 -23.21 6.61 3.24
N TRP A 54 -23.23 7.95 3.18
CA TRP A 54 -22.74 8.71 2.03
C TRP A 54 -21.21 8.64 1.85
N ILE A 55 -20.46 8.23 2.89
CA ILE A 55 -18.99 8.11 2.80
C ILE A 55 -18.57 7.06 1.78
N VAL A 56 -19.43 6.07 1.52
CA VAL A 56 -19.20 5.03 0.51
C VAL A 56 -19.06 5.65 -0.89
N TYR A 57 -19.79 6.73 -1.20
CA TYR A 57 -19.64 7.43 -2.48
C TYR A 57 -18.33 8.20 -2.56
N VAL A 58 -17.88 8.81 -1.46
CA VAL A 58 -16.58 9.48 -1.40
C VAL A 58 -15.46 8.48 -1.68
N PHE A 59 -15.53 7.33 -1.03
CA PHE A 59 -14.62 6.21 -1.25
C PHE A 59 -14.68 5.69 -2.69
N GLY A 60 -15.88 5.51 -3.27
CA GLY A 60 -16.02 5.10 -4.67
C GLY A 60 -15.44 6.11 -5.67
N ALA A 61 -15.71 7.40 -5.47
CA ALA A 61 -15.16 8.47 -6.29
C ALA A 61 -13.63 8.55 -6.15
N PHE A 62 -13.11 8.41 -4.94
CA PHE A 62 -11.69 8.37 -4.66
C PHE A 62 -11.00 7.22 -5.41
N LEU A 63 -11.55 6.00 -5.38
CA LEU A 63 -10.99 4.85 -6.11
C LEU A 63 -10.99 5.06 -7.62
N LEU A 64 -12.03 5.67 -8.18
CA LEU A 64 -12.08 6.02 -9.60
C LEU A 64 -11.02 7.04 -9.98
N VAL A 65 -10.82 8.08 -9.16
CA VAL A 65 -9.76 9.06 -9.36
C VAL A 65 -8.40 8.37 -9.32
N THR A 66 -8.16 7.49 -8.34
CA THR A 66 -6.90 6.73 -8.25
C THR A 66 -6.70 5.84 -9.47
N ALA A 67 -7.74 5.13 -9.94
CA ALA A 67 -7.65 4.29 -11.13
C ALA A 67 -7.31 5.11 -12.39
N VAL A 68 -7.97 6.24 -12.61
CA VAL A 68 -7.67 7.15 -13.74
C VAL A 68 -6.25 7.70 -13.63
N ARG A 69 -5.81 8.04 -12.41
CA ARG A 69 -4.44 8.52 -12.19
C ARG A 69 -3.40 7.45 -12.50
N MET A 70 -3.66 6.19 -12.13
CA MET A 70 -2.78 5.06 -12.45
C MET A 70 -2.73 4.72 -13.94
N LEU A 71 -3.79 5.01 -14.71
CA LEU A 71 -3.75 4.89 -16.18
C LEU A 71 -2.95 6.01 -16.85
N ARG A 72 -3.01 7.22 -16.30
CA ARG A 72 -2.40 8.42 -16.91
C ARG A 72 -0.97 8.70 -16.45
N SER A 73 -0.55 8.12 -15.34
CA SER A 73 0.78 8.35 -14.77
C SER A 73 1.52 7.04 -14.64
N GLU A 74 2.79 7.02 -15.06
CA GLU A 74 3.69 5.99 -14.56
C GLU A 74 3.77 6.11 -13.02
N PRO A 75 3.88 4.99 -12.29
CA PRO A 75 4.03 4.98 -10.84
C PRO A 75 5.34 5.69 -10.52
N ALA A 76 5.28 7.00 -10.36
CA ALA A 76 6.39 7.80 -9.93
C ALA A 76 6.72 7.35 -8.50
N PRO A 77 7.98 6.95 -8.23
CA PRO A 77 8.37 6.52 -6.90
C PRO A 77 8.07 7.62 -5.88
N PRO A 78 7.66 7.27 -4.64
CA PRO A 78 7.40 8.25 -3.61
C PRO A 78 8.68 9.01 -3.29
N ASP A 79 8.70 10.27 -3.69
CA ASP A 79 9.86 11.14 -3.56
C ASP A 79 10.06 11.53 -2.08
N PRO A 80 11.18 11.14 -1.43
CA PRO A 80 11.41 11.38 -0.01
C PRO A 80 11.35 12.86 0.39
N GLU A 81 11.64 13.76 -0.55
CA GLU A 81 11.64 15.21 -0.33
C GLU A 81 10.25 15.86 -0.42
N ARG A 82 9.28 15.21 -1.07
CA ARG A 82 7.87 15.69 -1.10
C ARG A 82 7.05 15.26 0.11
N ASN A 83 7.50 14.29 0.88
CA ASN A 83 6.69 13.77 1.97
C ASN A 83 6.67 14.75 3.16
N VAL A 84 5.52 15.37 3.39
CA VAL A 84 5.30 16.43 4.41
C VAL A 84 5.73 15.96 5.80
N LEU A 85 5.54 14.66 6.08
CA LEU A 85 5.95 13.99 7.32
C LEU A 85 7.48 13.96 7.52
N VAL A 86 8.26 13.76 6.46
CA VAL A 86 9.74 13.83 6.50
C VAL A 86 10.19 15.27 6.68
N ARG A 87 9.54 16.21 5.98
CA ARG A 87 9.88 17.64 6.05
C ARG A 87 9.54 18.21 7.43
N ALA A 88 8.42 17.80 8.03
CA ALA A 88 8.05 18.12 9.39
C ALA A 88 9.02 17.51 10.40
N ALA A 89 9.35 16.21 10.27
CA ALA A 89 10.30 15.55 11.16
C ALA A 89 11.70 16.21 11.13
N ARG A 90 12.20 16.56 9.93
CA ARG A 90 13.45 17.32 9.74
C ARG A 90 13.40 18.74 10.31
N ARG A 91 12.20 19.34 10.41
CA ARG A 91 11.99 20.67 10.99
C ARG A 91 11.94 20.64 12.52
N PHE A 92 11.44 19.56 13.10
CA PHE A 92 11.32 19.41 14.55
C PHE A 92 12.59 18.88 15.23
N TYR A 93 13.41 18.07 14.54
CA TYR A 93 14.65 17.54 15.09
C TYR A 93 15.81 17.57 14.08
N PRO A 94 17.02 18.01 14.48
CA PRO A 94 18.21 17.90 13.63
C PRO A 94 18.48 16.42 13.30
N VAL A 95 18.87 16.16 12.05
CA VAL A 95 19.20 14.82 11.57
C VAL A 95 20.70 14.57 11.77
N SER A 96 21.05 13.46 12.41
CA SER A 96 22.45 13.09 12.58
C SER A 96 23.06 12.71 11.22
N PRO A 97 24.22 13.28 10.83
CA PRO A 97 24.96 12.83 9.64
C PRO A 97 25.66 11.47 9.83
N ARG A 98 25.66 10.90 11.05
CA ARG A 98 26.29 9.62 11.35
C ARG A 98 25.29 8.59 11.88
N PHE A 99 25.42 7.34 11.39
CA PHE A 99 24.73 6.18 11.95
C PHE A 99 25.33 5.85 13.31
N ASP A 100 24.59 6.12 14.38
CA ASP A 100 25.02 5.85 15.76
C ASP A 100 24.46 4.50 16.24
N GLY A 101 24.89 3.43 15.57
CA GLY A 101 24.47 2.05 15.87
C GLY A 101 22.97 1.77 15.68
N GLN A 102 22.36 1.09 16.67
CA GLN A 102 20.97 0.57 16.64
C GLN A 102 19.90 1.54 17.18
N ARG A 103 20.25 2.78 17.52
CA ARG A 103 19.35 3.70 18.25
C ARG A 103 18.55 4.57 17.28
N PHE A 104 17.23 4.64 17.47
CA PHE A 104 16.32 5.52 16.70
C PHE A 104 16.50 7.01 17.06
N PHE A 105 16.97 7.27 18.28
CA PHE A 105 17.34 8.60 18.76
C PHE A 105 18.77 8.52 19.30
N THR A 106 19.64 9.38 18.80
CA THR A 106 20.95 9.63 19.42
C THR A 106 20.95 10.99 20.11
N ARG A 107 21.91 11.22 20.99
CA ARG A 107 22.12 12.51 21.65
C ARG A 107 23.48 13.03 21.21
N ILE A 108 23.49 14.01 20.30
CA ILE A 108 24.71 14.67 19.83
C ILE A 108 24.71 16.07 20.43
N GLU A 109 25.78 16.45 21.13
CA GLU A 109 25.94 17.78 21.77
C GLU A 109 24.76 18.19 22.69
N GLY A 110 24.28 17.26 23.52
CA GLY A 110 23.22 17.53 24.51
C GLY A 110 21.79 17.61 23.95
N ARG A 111 21.61 17.68 22.62
CA ARG A 111 20.30 17.68 21.94
C ARG A 111 19.91 16.28 21.47
N ARG A 112 18.61 15.94 21.56
CA ARG A 112 18.08 14.72 20.95
C ARG A 112 18.11 14.90 19.43
N THR A 113 18.73 13.96 18.72
CA THR A 113 18.95 14.00 17.28
C THR A 113 18.37 12.72 16.69
N MET A 114 17.56 12.86 15.63
CA MET A 114 16.97 11.69 14.96
C MET A 114 18.02 11.00 14.10
N THR A 115 18.07 9.66 14.18
CA THR A 115 18.94 8.89 13.28
C THR A 115 18.26 8.66 11.93
N PRO A 116 19.03 8.41 10.86
CA PRO A 116 18.48 8.04 9.55
C PRO A 116 17.55 6.83 9.60
N LEU A 117 17.74 5.93 10.57
CA LEU A 117 16.88 4.76 10.83
C LEU A 117 15.45 5.16 11.25
N PHE A 118 15.29 6.21 12.06
CA PHE A 118 13.96 6.69 12.46
C PHE A 118 13.24 7.39 11.31
N LEU A 119 13.98 8.16 10.50
CA LEU A 119 13.43 8.76 9.27
C LEU A 119 12.98 7.69 8.26
N ALA A 120 13.78 6.64 8.08
CA ALA A 120 13.39 5.50 7.26
C ALA A 120 12.14 4.81 7.81
N LEU A 121 12.07 4.55 9.12
CA LEU A 121 10.87 3.99 9.75
C LEU A 121 9.63 4.88 9.52
N LEU A 122 9.76 6.18 9.74
CA LEU A 122 8.67 7.13 9.57
C LEU A 122 8.19 7.21 8.12
N LEU A 123 9.11 7.11 7.15
CA LEU A 123 8.76 7.02 5.73
C LEU A 123 8.06 5.72 5.37
N VAL A 124 8.49 4.60 5.95
CA VAL A 124 7.84 3.30 5.76
C VAL A 124 6.41 3.34 6.30
N GLU A 125 6.22 3.82 7.53
CA GLU A 125 4.90 4.01 8.14
C GLU A 125 4.02 4.95 7.32
N SER A 126 4.55 6.09 6.89
CA SER A 126 3.81 7.07 6.08
C SER A 126 3.36 6.49 4.75
N SER A 127 4.25 5.71 4.11
CA SER A 127 3.96 5.05 2.84
C SER A 127 2.89 3.97 3.03
N ASP A 128 2.96 3.20 4.12
CA ASP A 128 1.92 2.19 4.41
C ASP A 128 0.54 2.81 4.58
N VAL A 129 0.43 3.96 5.27
CA VAL A 129 -0.82 4.72 5.40
C VAL A 129 -1.32 5.18 4.03
N LEU A 130 -0.45 5.73 3.18
CA LEU A 130 -0.80 6.12 1.80
C LEU A 130 -1.38 4.94 1.02
N PHE A 131 -0.77 3.75 1.10
CA PHE A 131 -1.29 2.53 0.49
C PHE A 131 -2.61 2.03 1.11
N ALA A 132 -2.77 2.23 2.42
CA ALA A 132 -4.00 1.88 3.13
C ALA A 132 -5.19 2.75 2.70
N VAL A 133 -4.95 4.02 2.34
CA VAL A 133 -5.99 4.95 1.87
C VAL A 133 -6.64 4.46 0.56
N ASP A 134 -5.89 3.83 -0.36
CA ASP A 134 -6.47 3.26 -1.58
C ASP A 134 -7.08 1.87 -1.34
N SER A 135 -6.43 1.03 -0.53
CA SER A 135 -6.83 -0.38 -0.38
C SER A 135 -7.98 -0.61 0.60
N ILE A 136 -8.11 0.18 1.67
CA ILE A 136 -9.17 0.03 2.67
C ILE A 136 -10.57 0.29 2.07
N PRO A 137 -10.81 1.39 1.34
CA PRO A 137 -12.09 1.61 0.67
C PRO A 137 -12.48 0.45 -0.26
N ALA A 138 -11.52 -0.08 -1.00
CA ALA A 138 -11.76 -1.20 -1.91
C ALA A 138 -12.18 -2.48 -1.17
N VAL A 139 -11.57 -2.76 -0.01
CA VAL A 139 -11.97 -3.91 0.82
C VAL A 139 -13.37 -3.69 1.43
N PHE A 140 -13.70 -2.46 1.85
CA PHE A 140 -15.03 -2.14 2.36
C PHE A 140 -16.14 -2.25 1.31
N ALA A 141 -15.81 -2.18 0.02
CA ALA A 141 -16.74 -2.47 -1.07
C ALA A 141 -17.12 -3.96 -1.18
N ILE A 142 -16.31 -4.85 -0.60
CA ILE A 142 -16.51 -6.30 -0.63
C ILE A 142 -17.15 -6.76 0.68
N THR A 143 -16.60 -6.33 1.82
CA THR A 143 -17.10 -6.68 3.15
C THR A 143 -17.04 -5.49 4.10
N ARG A 144 -18.08 -5.32 4.90
CA ARG A 144 -18.15 -4.29 5.96
C ARG A 144 -17.73 -4.83 7.33
N ASP A 145 -17.42 -6.12 7.42
CA ASP A 145 -17.00 -6.76 8.68
C ASP A 145 -15.53 -6.41 8.98
N PRO A 146 -15.25 -5.58 10.00
CA PRO A 146 -13.89 -5.17 10.34
C PRO A 146 -13.00 -6.36 10.74
N PHE A 147 -13.56 -7.44 11.28
CA PHE A 147 -12.80 -8.64 11.64
C PHE A 147 -12.29 -9.34 10.39
N LEU A 148 -13.13 -9.50 9.36
CA LEU A 148 -12.71 -10.06 8.07
C LEU A 148 -11.67 -9.18 7.38
N VAL A 149 -11.83 -7.85 7.42
CA VAL A 149 -10.84 -6.91 6.86
C VAL A 149 -9.49 -7.03 7.59
N PHE A 150 -9.51 -7.01 8.93
CA PHE A 150 -8.29 -7.06 9.73
C PHE A 150 -7.57 -8.40 9.61
N THR A 151 -8.27 -9.51 9.76
CA THR A 151 -7.68 -10.86 9.65
C THR A 151 -7.11 -11.11 8.25
N SER A 152 -7.84 -10.75 7.18
CA SER A 152 -7.33 -10.83 5.81
C SER A 152 -6.04 -10.03 5.64
N ASN A 153 -5.95 -8.85 6.24
CA ASN A 153 -4.77 -8.01 6.17
C ASN A 153 -3.56 -8.64 6.90
N VAL A 154 -3.79 -9.20 8.09
CA VAL A 154 -2.78 -9.94 8.85
C VAL A 154 -2.27 -11.14 8.04
N PHE A 155 -3.17 -11.97 7.50
CA PHE A 155 -2.79 -13.10 6.64
C PHE A 155 -2.01 -12.66 5.41
N ALA A 156 -2.40 -11.55 4.77
CA ALA A 156 -1.67 -11.01 3.63
C ALA A 156 -0.25 -10.55 4.00
N ILE A 157 -0.03 -10.04 5.21
CA ILE A 157 1.31 -9.67 5.70
C ILE A 157 2.16 -10.91 5.99
N LEU A 158 1.57 -11.93 6.62
CA LEU A 158 2.27 -13.16 6.98
C LEU A 158 2.65 -14.00 5.75
N GLY A 159 1.76 -14.10 4.76
CA GLY A 159 1.99 -14.84 3.50
C GLY A 159 2.86 -14.12 2.48
N LEU A 160 3.20 -12.86 2.73
CA LEU A 160 3.86 -11.97 1.79
C LEU A 160 5.23 -12.48 1.33
N ARG A 161 6.02 -13.09 2.23
CA ARG A 161 7.40 -13.51 1.91
C ARG A 161 7.45 -14.61 0.84
N SER A 162 6.52 -15.56 0.89
CA SER A 162 6.42 -16.64 -0.10
C SER A 162 5.69 -16.19 -1.36
N LEU A 163 4.61 -15.42 -1.23
CA LEU A 163 3.89 -14.88 -2.40
C LEU A 163 4.72 -13.88 -3.19
N PHE A 164 5.59 -13.13 -2.53
CA PHE A 164 6.44 -12.11 -3.15
C PHE A 164 7.27 -12.69 -4.30
N PHE A 165 7.98 -13.79 -4.07
CA PHE A 165 8.84 -14.38 -5.11
C PHE A 165 8.01 -14.86 -6.31
N ALA A 166 6.83 -15.43 -6.05
CA ALA A 166 5.93 -15.85 -7.11
C ALA A 166 5.34 -14.65 -7.88
N LEU A 167 4.93 -13.59 -7.17
CA LEU A 167 4.24 -12.44 -7.75
C LEU A 167 5.20 -11.46 -8.44
N ALA A 168 6.41 -11.25 -7.91
CA ALA A 168 7.44 -10.44 -8.56
C ALA A 168 7.86 -11.07 -9.90
N SER A 169 8.10 -12.39 -9.91
CA SER A 169 8.34 -13.14 -11.13
C SER A 169 7.17 -13.05 -12.13
N ALA A 170 5.93 -13.09 -11.64
CA ALA A 170 4.75 -12.91 -12.47
C ALA A 170 4.62 -11.48 -13.02
N LEU A 171 4.88 -10.43 -12.23
CA LEU A 171 4.82 -9.04 -12.70
C LEU A 171 5.88 -8.73 -13.75
N ASP A 172 7.11 -9.21 -13.56
CA ASP A 172 8.18 -9.05 -14.55
C ASP A 172 7.84 -9.77 -15.87
N ARG A 173 7.11 -10.89 -15.79
CA ARG A 173 6.67 -11.67 -16.96
C ARG A 173 5.40 -11.13 -17.60
N PHE A 174 4.55 -10.41 -16.85
CA PHE A 174 3.20 -10.03 -17.28
C PHE A 174 2.93 -8.52 -17.15
N PRO A 175 3.38 -7.68 -18.10
CA PRO A 175 3.17 -6.23 -18.06
C PRO A 175 1.68 -5.80 -18.01
N HIS A 176 0.76 -6.61 -18.54
CA HIS A 176 -0.68 -6.29 -18.53
C HIS A 176 -1.36 -6.53 -17.16
N LEU A 177 -0.68 -7.17 -16.21
CA LEU A 177 -1.24 -7.40 -14.86
C LEU A 177 -1.52 -6.08 -14.12
N LYS A 178 -0.68 -5.08 -14.36
CA LYS A 178 -0.87 -3.71 -13.85
C LYS A 178 -2.16 -3.09 -14.39
N THR A 179 -2.46 -3.28 -15.68
CA THR A 179 -3.70 -2.80 -16.30
C THR A 179 -4.92 -3.49 -15.68
N SER A 180 -4.86 -4.80 -15.43
CA SER A 180 -5.94 -5.52 -14.74
C SER A 180 -6.19 -5.03 -13.32
N LEU A 181 -5.14 -4.70 -12.57
CA LEU A 181 -5.30 -4.14 -11.22
C LEU A 181 -6.04 -2.80 -11.25
N VAL A 182 -5.73 -1.95 -12.24
CA VAL A 182 -6.42 -0.67 -12.41
C VAL A 182 -7.87 -0.85 -12.85
N LEU A 183 -8.16 -1.82 -13.71
CA LEU A 183 -9.53 -2.17 -14.10
C LEU A 183 -10.35 -2.70 -12.90
N VAL A 184 -9.73 -3.53 -12.05
CA VAL A 184 -10.36 -3.98 -10.80
C VAL A 184 -10.67 -2.79 -9.89
N LEU A 185 -9.72 -1.86 -9.73
CA LEU A 185 -9.92 -0.66 -8.91
C LEU A 185 -11.07 0.21 -9.44
N ALA A 186 -11.11 0.44 -10.75
CA ALA A 186 -12.19 1.18 -11.40
C ALA A 186 -13.55 0.47 -11.22
N PHE A 187 -13.61 -0.84 -11.42
CA PHE A 187 -14.82 -1.64 -11.21
C PHE A 187 -15.33 -1.53 -9.77
N VAL A 188 -14.43 -1.65 -8.78
CA VAL A 188 -14.79 -1.52 -7.37
C VAL A 188 -15.28 -0.10 -7.05
N GLY A 189 -14.62 0.94 -7.58
CA GLY A 189 -15.07 2.33 -7.41
C GLY A 189 -16.47 2.58 -7.98
N VAL A 190 -16.76 2.07 -9.18
CA VAL A 190 -18.11 2.13 -9.77
C VAL A 190 -19.11 1.36 -8.91
N LYS A 191 -18.77 0.14 -8.44
CA LYS A 191 -19.62 -0.64 -7.55
C LYS A 191 -19.98 0.14 -6.27
N MET A 192 -19.03 0.85 -5.68
CA MET A 192 -19.29 1.67 -4.48
C MET A 192 -20.24 2.83 -4.78
N LEU A 193 -20.09 3.50 -5.93
CA LEU A 193 -20.98 4.59 -6.35
C LEU A 193 -22.40 4.12 -6.69
N VAL A 194 -22.56 2.89 -7.19
CA VAL A 194 -23.85 2.32 -7.59
C VAL A 194 -24.50 1.51 -6.46
N SER A 195 -23.87 1.46 -5.28
CA SER A 195 -24.28 0.61 -4.16
C SER A 195 -25.72 0.82 -3.67
N ASN A 196 -26.34 1.98 -3.93
CA ASN A 196 -27.72 2.28 -3.55
C ASN A 196 -28.78 1.57 -4.41
N GLN A 197 -28.46 1.25 -5.66
CA GLN A 197 -29.44 0.72 -6.63
C GLN A 197 -29.27 -0.78 -6.89
N PHE A 198 -28.08 -1.35 -6.59
CA PHE A 198 -27.80 -2.77 -6.76
C PHE A 198 -26.94 -3.31 -5.61
N HIS A 199 -27.52 -4.18 -4.77
CA HIS A 199 -26.76 -4.97 -3.81
C HIS A 199 -25.97 -6.06 -4.56
N ILE A 200 -24.80 -5.69 -5.10
CA ILE A 200 -23.89 -6.66 -5.72
C ILE A 200 -23.21 -7.44 -4.60
N THR A 201 -23.75 -8.63 -4.31
CA THR A 201 -23.20 -9.59 -3.35
C THR A 201 -21.73 -9.89 -3.66
N ALA A 202 -20.92 -10.07 -2.62
CA ALA A 202 -19.50 -10.41 -2.74
C ALA A 202 -19.26 -11.58 -3.73
N ALA A 203 -20.18 -12.54 -3.78
CA ALA A 203 -20.19 -13.70 -4.67
C ALA A 203 -20.18 -13.36 -6.17
N VAL A 204 -20.70 -12.19 -6.58
CA VAL A 204 -20.69 -11.75 -7.99
C VAL A 204 -19.45 -10.92 -8.31
N SER A 205 -18.98 -10.11 -7.36
CA SER A 205 -17.74 -9.33 -7.55
C SER A 205 -16.50 -10.21 -7.63
N LEU A 206 -16.44 -11.30 -6.88
CA LEU A 206 -15.29 -12.20 -6.82
C LEU A 206 -14.94 -12.83 -8.19
N PRO A 207 -15.90 -13.44 -8.94
CA PRO A 207 -15.62 -13.96 -10.27
C PRO A 207 -15.30 -12.87 -11.29
N VAL A 208 -15.88 -11.66 -11.18
CA VAL A 208 -15.52 -10.54 -12.08
C VAL A 208 -14.08 -10.10 -11.85
N ILE A 209 -13.65 -9.97 -10.59
CA ILE A 209 -12.27 -9.65 -10.25
C ILE A 209 -11.32 -10.75 -10.75
N LEU A 210 -11.66 -12.02 -10.53
CA LEU A 210 -10.89 -13.15 -11.05
C LEU A 210 -10.82 -13.15 -12.58
N ALA A 211 -11.90 -12.80 -13.27
CA ALA A 211 -11.94 -12.71 -14.73
C ALA A 211 -11.08 -11.56 -15.26
N LEU A 212 -11.10 -10.39 -14.60
CA LEU A 212 -10.25 -9.25 -14.95
C LEU A 212 -8.77 -9.55 -14.75
N LEU A 213 -8.42 -10.20 -13.63
CA LEU A 213 -7.05 -10.62 -13.34
C LEU A 213 -6.59 -11.74 -14.29
N GLY A 214 -7.40 -12.79 -14.47
CA GLY A 214 -7.12 -13.90 -15.37
C GLY A 214 -7.04 -13.46 -16.83
N GLY A 215 -7.90 -12.54 -17.26
CA GLY A 215 -7.85 -11.90 -18.57
C GLY A 215 -6.56 -11.11 -18.78
N GLY A 216 -6.06 -10.42 -17.76
CA GLY A 216 -4.76 -9.75 -17.78
C GLY A 216 -3.59 -10.71 -17.96
N VAL A 217 -3.58 -11.81 -17.21
CA VAL A 217 -2.58 -12.88 -17.34
C VAL A 217 -2.64 -13.48 -18.74
N PHE A 218 -3.83 -13.81 -19.24
CA PHE A 218 -4.03 -14.40 -20.56
C PHE A 218 -3.62 -13.45 -21.70
N ALA A 219 -4.02 -12.18 -21.63
CA ALA A 219 -3.62 -11.15 -22.59
C ALA A 219 -2.11 -10.95 -22.60
N SER A 220 -1.48 -10.99 -21.42
CA SER A 220 -0.03 -10.85 -21.31
C SER A 220 0.73 -12.09 -21.80
N TRP A 221 0.19 -13.29 -21.60
CA TRP A 221 0.74 -14.54 -22.15
C TRP A 221 0.69 -14.52 -23.68
N ARG A 222 -0.44 -14.10 -24.27
CA ARG A 222 -0.63 -14.01 -25.73
C ARG A 222 0.16 -12.87 -26.38
N GLY A 223 0.45 -11.79 -25.64
CA GLY A 223 1.27 -10.67 -26.11
C GLY A 223 2.77 -10.98 -26.12
N GLY A 224 3.28 -11.79 -25.18
CA GLY A 224 4.69 -12.19 -25.12
C GLY A 224 5.18 -13.07 -26.27
N GLU A 225 4.25 -13.66 -27.04
CA GLU A 225 4.57 -14.46 -28.23
C GLU A 225 4.83 -13.59 -29.48
N LYS A 226 4.40 -12.31 -29.47
CA LYS A 226 4.45 -11.43 -30.64
C LYS A 226 5.72 -10.56 -30.73
N ASP A 227 6.46 -10.43 -29.63
CA ASP A 227 7.75 -9.69 -29.55
C ASP A 227 8.99 -10.60 -29.77
N ARG A 228 8.77 -11.88 -30.12
CA ARG A 228 9.84 -12.87 -30.39
C ARG A 228 9.88 -13.37 -31.85
N SER A 229 9.14 -12.76 -32.77
CA SER A 229 9.14 -13.09 -34.20
C SER A 229 9.84 -12.03 -35.04
#